data_AF-A0A0Q8WQF3-F1
#
_entry.id   AF-A0A0Q8WQF3-F1
#
_cell.length_a   1.000
_cell.length_b   1.000
_cell.length_c   1.000
_cell.angle_alpha   90.00
_cell.angle_beta   90.00
_cell.angle_gamma   90.00
#
_symmetry.space_group_name_H-M   'P 1'
#
loop_
_entity.id
_entity.type
_entity.pdbx_description
1 polymer ?
#
loop_
_entity_poly.entity_id
_entity_poly.type
_entity_poly.pdbx_seq_one_letter_code
_entity_poly.pdbx_strand_id
1 'polypeptide(L)'
;MSRAVVLVALGVDAHRHADELGEVAVATGASVAFLQTGTPSVVDELDRLAAAGATRVELVGLGLGAPIARSWLRRVAAHWRRTRSGVEVVVAGREVTGDEAPLTSPAWEDVPGHGHHVLVCRGPRCSARGSAATSAAIDDALRAHGLGDDDVLVAQTGCLYPCNHAPVVVVHPDDTWYGGVDAACARRIVVEHLAGGVPLVGQRLPRDG
;
A
#
# COMPACT_ATOMS: atom_id res chain seq x y z
N MET A 1 10.62 -34.61 6.30
CA MET A 1 10.60 -33.21 6.77
C MET A 1 9.44 -32.51 6.07
N SER A 2 8.42 -32.09 6.80
CA SER A 2 7.23 -31.46 6.21
C SER A 2 7.60 -30.05 5.71
N ARG A 3 7.54 -29.84 4.40
CA ARG A 3 7.80 -28.55 3.74
C ARG A 3 6.48 -28.02 3.21
N ALA A 4 6.23 -26.72 3.37
CA ALA A 4 5.05 -26.04 2.85
C ALA A 4 5.45 -24.82 2.02
N VAL A 5 4.59 -24.45 1.06
CA VAL A 5 4.73 -23.24 0.24
C VAL A 5 3.47 -22.41 0.44
N VAL A 6 3.64 -21.11 0.67
CA VAL A 6 2.54 -20.15 0.81
C VAL A 6 2.69 -19.07 -0.24
N LEU A 7 1.67 -18.92 -1.08
CA LEU A 7 1.51 -17.80 -1.99
C LEU A 7 0.99 -16.61 -1.19
N VAL A 8 1.83 -15.60 -1.02
CA VAL A 8 1.50 -14.43 -0.20
C VAL A 8 1.12 -13.26 -1.11
N ALA A 9 -0.16 -12.93 -1.14
CA ALA A 9 -0.66 -11.80 -1.89
C ALA A 9 -0.22 -10.49 -1.19
N LEU A 10 0.43 -9.61 -1.94
CA LEU A 10 0.95 -8.33 -1.48
C LEU A 10 0.03 -7.22 -1.96
N GLY A 11 -0.32 -6.29 -1.07
CA GLY A 11 -1.17 -5.14 -1.39
C GLY A 11 -2.54 -5.19 -0.72
N VAL A 12 -3.11 -4.02 -0.45
CA VAL A 12 -4.40 -3.85 0.23
C VAL A 12 -5.57 -4.44 -0.58
N ASP A 13 -5.52 -4.37 -1.91
CA ASP A 13 -6.60 -4.87 -2.78
C ASP A 13 -6.38 -6.33 -3.24
N ALA A 14 -5.29 -6.97 -2.84
CA ALA A 14 -4.93 -8.29 -3.33
C ALA A 14 -5.94 -9.39 -2.93
N HIS A 15 -6.70 -9.20 -1.84
CA HIS A 15 -7.80 -10.06 -1.44
C HIS A 15 -8.92 -10.19 -2.46
N ARG A 16 -9.05 -9.24 -3.39
CA ARG A 16 -10.05 -9.31 -4.47
C ARG A 16 -9.73 -10.41 -5.47
N HIS A 17 -8.51 -10.95 -5.45
CA HIS A 17 -8.04 -12.05 -6.27
C HIS A 17 -7.95 -13.37 -5.49
N ALA A 18 -8.68 -13.50 -4.39
CA ALA A 18 -8.58 -14.66 -3.50
C ALA A 18 -8.97 -15.97 -4.21
N ASP A 19 -9.98 -15.93 -5.07
CA ASP A 19 -10.46 -17.11 -5.79
C ASP A 19 -9.41 -17.59 -6.79
N GLU A 20 -8.86 -16.69 -7.63
CA GLU A 20 -7.82 -17.04 -8.60
C GLU A 20 -6.53 -17.50 -7.90
N LEU A 21 -6.16 -16.86 -6.78
CA LEU A 21 -5.02 -17.31 -5.97
C LEU A 21 -5.26 -18.68 -5.36
N GLY A 22 -6.50 -18.97 -4.94
CA GLY A 22 -6.92 -20.27 -4.43
C GLY A 22 -6.77 -21.36 -5.49
N GLU A 23 -7.19 -21.10 -6.72
CA GLU A 23 -7.02 -22.03 -7.85
C GLU A 23 -5.54 -22.33 -8.10
N VAL A 24 -4.69 -21.30 -8.12
CA VAL A 24 -3.23 -21.46 -8.29
C VAL A 24 -2.62 -22.24 -7.12
N ALA A 25 -3.05 -21.98 -5.89
CA ALA A 25 -2.56 -22.67 -4.71
C ALA A 25 -2.91 -24.16 -4.76
N VAL A 26 -4.16 -24.51 -5.09
CA VAL A 26 -4.59 -25.90 -5.29
C VAL A 26 -3.77 -26.58 -6.39
N ALA A 27 -3.58 -25.92 -7.53
CA ALA A 27 -2.84 -26.46 -8.66
C ALA A 27 -1.35 -26.69 -8.34
N THR A 28 -0.78 -25.93 -7.40
CA THR A 28 0.64 -26.00 -7.04
C THR A 28 0.90 -26.75 -5.73
N GLY A 29 -0.15 -27.17 -5.01
CA GLY A 29 -0.05 -27.73 -3.66
C GLY A 29 0.41 -26.71 -2.60
N ALA A 30 0.30 -25.42 -2.90
CA ALA A 30 0.57 -24.34 -1.96
C ALA A 30 -0.70 -23.98 -1.16
N SER A 31 -0.54 -23.15 -0.14
CA SER A 31 -1.64 -22.41 0.47
C SER A 31 -1.58 -20.92 0.12
N VAL A 32 -2.60 -20.16 0.50
CA VAL A 32 -2.67 -18.71 0.28
C VAL A 32 -2.65 -17.99 1.61
N ALA A 33 -1.97 -16.86 1.66
CA ALA A 33 -2.09 -15.89 2.74
C ALA A 33 -2.03 -14.46 2.20
N PHE A 34 -2.51 -13.51 3.00
CA PHE A 34 -2.53 -12.09 2.64
C PHE A 34 -1.65 -11.31 3.60
N LEU A 35 -0.78 -10.44 3.06
CA LEU A 35 0.08 -9.59 3.89
C LEU A 35 -0.69 -8.43 4.52
N GLN A 36 -1.75 -7.98 3.86
CA GLN A 36 -2.62 -6.89 4.32
C GLN A 36 -4.05 -7.42 4.42
N THR A 37 -5.04 -6.68 3.93
CA THR A 37 -6.45 -7.10 3.88
C THR A 37 -6.59 -8.46 3.21
N GLY A 38 -7.38 -9.35 3.81
CA GLY A 38 -7.63 -10.72 3.36
C GLY A 38 -7.54 -11.72 4.51
N THR A 39 -7.91 -12.97 4.27
CA THR A 39 -7.82 -14.05 5.24
C THR A 39 -7.44 -15.37 4.54
N PRO A 40 -6.53 -16.18 5.11
CA PRO A 40 -5.81 -15.96 6.36
C PRO A 40 -4.69 -14.90 6.22
N SER A 41 -4.31 -14.28 7.34
CA SER A 41 -3.09 -13.47 7.35
C SER A 41 -1.84 -14.36 7.27
N VAL A 42 -0.69 -13.77 6.95
CA VAL A 42 0.59 -14.51 6.96
C VAL A 42 0.87 -15.15 8.33
N VAL A 43 0.52 -14.47 9.43
CA VAL A 43 0.72 -14.97 10.79
C VAL A 43 -0.19 -16.17 11.08
N ASP A 44 -1.47 -16.07 10.74
CA ASP A 44 -2.44 -17.16 10.97
C ASP A 44 -2.06 -18.41 10.18
N GLU A 45 -1.61 -18.23 8.94
CA GLU A 45 -1.22 -19.34 8.08
C GLU A 45 0.08 -20.00 8.55
N LEU A 46 1.05 -19.23 9.03
CA LEU A 46 2.26 -19.76 9.66
C LEU A 46 1.93 -20.54 10.94
N ASP A 47 0.99 -20.05 11.77
CA ASP A 47 0.52 -20.77 12.96
C ASP A 47 -0.14 -22.10 12.61
N ARG A 48 -1.04 -22.09 11.63
CA ARG A 48 -1.71 -23.30 11.13
C ARG A 48 -0.70 -24.33 10.63
N LEU A 49 0.29 -23.90 9.84
CA LEU A 49 1.33 -24.78 9.30
C LEU A 49 2.25 -25.33 10.39
N ALA A 50 2.64 -24.50 11.36
CA ALA A 50 3.42 -24.94 12.51
C ALA A 50 2.66 -25.99 13.34
N ALA A 51 1.38 -25.76 13.62
CA ALA A 51 0.51 -26.72 14.31
C ALA A 51 0.32 -28.02 13.52
N ALA A 52 0.34 -27.95 12.18
CA ALA A 52 0.33 -29.12 11.30
C ALA A 52 1.70 -29.83 11.17
N GLY A 53 2.73 -29.39 11.91
CA GLY A 53 4.04 -30.02 11.92
C GLY A 53 4.96 -29.65 10.76
N ALA A 54 4.71 -28.53 10.07
CA ALA A 54 5.63 -28.01 9.07
C ALA A 54 6.98 -27.68 9.71
N THR A 55 8.05 -28.19 9.13
CA THR A 55 9.44 -27.93 9.58
C THR A 55 10.10 -26.81 8.77
N ARG A 56 9.56 -26.52 7.59
CA ARG A 56 10.02 -25.44 6.71
C ARG A 56 8.85 -24.87 5.91
N VAL A 57 8.75 -23.54 5.85
CA VAL A 57 7.72 -22.82 5.10
C VAL A 57 8.39 -21.82 4.16
N GLU A 58 8.05 -21.90 2.87
CA GLU A 58 8.52 -20.97 1.85
C GLU A 58 7.41 -19.98 1.48
N LEU A 59 7.66 -18.70 1.75
CA LEU A 59 6.73 -17.61 1.47
C LEU A 59 7.09 -16.97 0.12
N VAL A 60 6.16 -17.06 -0.84
CA VAL A 60 6.31 -16.53 -2.20
C VAL A 60 5.44 -15.28 -2.34
N GLY A 61 6.06 -14.10 -2.29
CA GLY A 61 5.35 -12.82 -2.37
C GLY A 61 4.91 -12.44 -3.79
N LEU A 62 3.60 -12.28 -3.99
CA LEU A 62 2.94 -11.94 -5.25
C LEU A 62 2.43 -10.49 -5.24
N GLY A 63 3.02 -9.64 -6.10
CA GLY A 63 2.76 -8.19 -6.09
C GLY A 63 1.39 -7.75 -6.60
N LEU A 64 0.79 -8.48 -7.54
CA LEU A 64 -0.54 -8.20 -8.15
C LEU A 64 -0.85 -6.71 -8.42
N GLY A 65 0.16 -5.93 -8.85
CA GLY A 65 0.02 -4.50 -9.18
C GLY A 65 0.36 -3.51 -8.06
N ALA A 66 0.69 -3.97 -6.85
CA ALA A 66 1.10 -3.11 -5.73
C ALA A 66 2.61 -2.74 -5.80
N PRO A 67 2.98 -1.47 -5.52
CA PRO A 67 4.37 -1.07 -5.36
C PRO A 67 4.94 -1.66 -4.06
N ILE A 68 5.52 -2.86 -4.19
CA ILE A 68 6.41 -3.60 -3.27
C ILE A 68 6.06 -3.59 -1.77
N ALA A 69 5.65 -4.78 -1.30
CA ALA A 69 5.59 -5.15 0.12
C ALA A 69 6.60 -6.26 0.51
N ARG A 70 7.63 -6.53 -0.33
CA ARG A 70 8.55 -7.68 -0.12
C ARG A 70 9.42 -7.53 1.13
N SER A 71 9.90 -6.31 1.43
CA SER A 71 10.62 -6.04 2.68
C SER A 71 9.71 -6.25 3.90
N TRP A 72 8.45 -5.83 3.79
CA TRP A 72 7.44 -6.03 4.84
C TRP A 72 7.10 -7.50 5.07
N LEU A 73 6.99 -8.32 4.01
CA LEU A 73 6.79 -9.76 4.16
C LEU A 73 7.86 -10.40 5.05
N ARG A 74 9.13 -10.04 4.85
CA ARG A 74 10.23 -10.52 5.71
C ARG A 74 10.09 -10.04 7.15
N ARG A 75 9.73 -8.76 7.37
CA ARG A 75 9.58 -8.20 8.72
C ARG A 75 8.41 -8.85 9.48
N VAL A 76 7.30 -9.14 8.81
CA VAL A 76 6.15 -9.85 9.39
C VAL A 76 6.52 -11.29 9.72
N ALA A 77 7.17 -12.01 8.80
CA ALA A 77 7.67 -13.36 9.06
C ALA A 77 8.69 -13.38 10.22
N ALA A 78 9.55 -12.37 10.33
CA ALA A 78 10.53 -12.23 11.40
C ALA A 78 9.86 -11.97 12.75
N HIS A 79 8.81 -11.14 12.77
CA HIS A 79 8.00 -10.91 13.96
C HIS A 79 7.38 -12.22 14.48
N TRP A 80 6.84 -13.05 13.59
CA TRP A 80 6.34 -14.37 13.95
C TRP A 80 7.46 -15.28 14.49
N ARG A 81 8.60 -15.35 13.79
CA ARG A 81 9.78 -16.15 14.17
C ARG A 81 10.38 -15.76 15.53
N ARG A 82 10.29 -14.50 15.96
CA ARG A 82 10.83 -14.08 17.27
C ARG A 82 10.15 -14.73 18.47
N THR A 83 8.91 -15.19 18.32
CA THR A 83 8.13 -15.80 19.41
C THR A 83 7.92 -17.30 19.24
N ARG A 84 8.37 -17.88 18.12
CA ARG A 84 8.12 -19.28 17.74
C ARG A 84 9.36 -19.90 17.13
N SER A 85 9.67 -21.14 17.52
CA SER A 85 10.84 -21.88 17.04
C SER A 85 10.44 -23.18 16.32
N GLY A 86 11.40 -23.89 15.74
CA GLY A 86 11.18 -25.21 15.13
C GLY A 86 10.67 -25.20 13.68
N VAL A 87 10.37 -24.04 13.11
CA VAL A 87 9.94 -23.89 11.70
C VAL A 87 10.86 -22.92 10.96
N GLU A 88 11.64 -23.42 9.99
CA GLU A 88 12.45 -22.57 9.11
C GLU A 88 11.52 -21.79 8.16
N VAL A 89 11.51 -20.46 8.21
CA VAL A 89 10.73 -19.62 7.30
C VAL A 89 11.65 -18.99 6.27
N VAL A 90 11.32 -19.11 4.99
CA VAL A 90 12.14 -18.63 3.87
C VAL A 90 11.33 -17.65 3.04
N VAL A 91 11.92 -16.50 2.70
CA VAL A 91 11.32 -15.50 1.81
C VAL A 91 12.33 -15.15 0.73
N ALA A 92 11.95 -15.33 -0.54
CA ALA A 92 12.81 -15.09 -1.71
C ALA A 92 14.17 -15.81 -1.59
N GLY A 93 14.14 -17.10 -1.23
CA GLY A 93 15.32 -17.96 -1.12
C GLY A 93 16.23 -17.71 0.09
N ARG A 94 15.88 -16.78 0.98
CA ARG A 94 16.68 -16.45 2.17
C ARG A 94 15.90 -16.75 3.45
N GLU A 95 16.52 -17.47 4.38
CA GLU A 95 15.95 -17.71 5.71
C GLU A 95 15.62 -16.39 6.42
N VAL A 96 14.53 -16.40 7.18
CA VAL A 96 14.11 -15.34 8.10
C VAL A 96 14.60 -15.70 9.50
N THR A 97 15.54 -14.92 10.01
CA THR A 97 16.25 -15.24 11.26
C THR A 97 15.55 -14.67 12.49
N GLY A 98 14.75 -13.62 12.33
CA GLY A 98 14.19 -12.85 13.44
C GLY A 98 14.96 -11.55 13.73
N ASP A 99 16.15 -11.40 13.13
CA ASP A 99 17.00 -10.19 13.25
C ASP A 99 16.60 -9.09 12.26
N GLU A 100 15.63 -9.35 11.37
CA GLU A 100 15.08 -8.32 10.50
C GLU A 100 14.46 -7.17 11.30
N ALA A 101 14.48 -5.99 10.68
CA ALA A 101 13.93 -4.77 11.24
C ALA A 101 12.54 -5.01 11.87
N PRO A 102 12.31 -4.48 13.10
CA PRO A 102 11.07 -4.69 13.82
C PRO A 102 9.86 -4.09 13.09
N LEU A 103 8.66 -4.48 13.52
CA LEU A 103 7.40 -3.88 13.06
C LEU A 103 7.08 -2.56 13.75
N THR A 104 7.86 -2.18 14.77
CA THR A 104 7.71 -0.95 15.55
C THR A 104 9.00 -0.14 15.51
N SER A 105 8.90 1.17 15.61
CA SER A 105 10.03 2.10 15.68
C SER A 105 9.62 3.31 16.49
N PRO A 106 10.46 3.84 17.40
CA PRO A 106 10.19 5.12 18.07
C PRO A 106 9.98 6.28 17.07
N ALA A 107 10.53 6.17 15.86
CA ALA A 107 10.33 7.17 14.80
C ALA A 107 8.89 7.24 14.26
N TRP A 108 8.01 6.31 14.65
CA TRP A 108 6.61 6.24 14.22
C TRP A 108 5.62 6.33 15.39
N GLU A 109 6.11 6.75 16.57
CA GLU A 109 5.29 6.84 17.79
C GLU A 109 4.35 8.05 17.72
N ASP A 110 4.87 9.17 17.23
CA ASP A 110 4.17 10.44 17.23
C ASP A 110 3.38 10.66 15.93
N VAL A 111 2.19 11.25 16.05
CA VAL A 111 1.40 11.67 14.89
C VAL A 111 2.11 12.87 14.26
N PRO A 112 2.46 12.85 12.97
CA PRO A 112 3.12 13.98 12.33
C PRO A 112 2.17 15.17 12.32
N GLY A 113 2.68 16.34 12.71
CA GLY A 113 1.95 17.59 12.53
C GLY A 113 1.97 17.89 11.05
N HIS A 114 0.86 17.74 10.34
CA HIS A 114 0.76 18.00 8.90
C HIS A 114 -0.30 19.07 8.64
N GLY A 115 -0.06 19.94 7.67
CA GLY A 115 -1.01 20.98 7.27
C GLY A 115 -2.12 20.42 6.38
N HIS A 116 -1.78 19.47 5.50
CA HIS A 116 -2.71 18.91 4.53
C HIS A 116 -2.61 17.39 4.40
N HIS A 117 -3.74 16.77 4.05
CA HIS A 117 -3.80 15.40 3.57
C HIS A 117 -4.33 15.39 2.13
N VAL A 118 -3.49 14.94 1.20
CA VAL A 118 -3.80 14.84 -0.22
C VAL A 118 -4.16 13.41 -0.58
N LEU A 119 -5.40 13.20 -1.01
CA LEU A 119 -5.89 11.91 -1.48
C LEU A 119 -5.84 11.86 -3.01
N VAL A 120 -5.04 10.96 -3.57
CA VAL A 120 -4.88 10.78 -5.01
C VAL A 120 -5.62 9.53 -5.47
N CYS A 121 -6.68 9.72 -6.27
CA CYS A 121 -7.48 8.60 -6.75
C CYS A 121 -6.71 7.73 -7.76
N ARG A 122 -6.47 6.46 -7.40
CA ARG A 122 -5.88 5.42 -8.26
C ARG A 122 -6.90 4.35 -8.66
N GLY A 123 -8.19 4.61 -8.42
CA GLY A 123 -9.28 3.74 -8.92
C GLY A 123 -9.29 3.62 -10.46
N PRO A 124 -9.99 2.62 -11.03
CA PRO A 124 -9.82 2.21 -12.43
C PRO A 124 -9.96 3.34 -13.46
N ARG A 125 -10.95 4.22 -13.30
CA ARG A 125 -11.22 5.34 -14.22
C ARG A 125 -10.18 6.45 -14.14
N CYS A 126 -9.66 6.75 -12.94
CA CYS A 126 -8.56 7.71 -12.79
C CYS A 126 -7.25 7.13 -13.32
N SER A 127 -7.00 5.84 -13.07
CA SER A 127 -5.84 5.13 -13.63
C SER A 127 -5.86 5.09 -15.15
N ALA A 128 -7.01 4.79 -15.77
CA ALA A 128 -7.18 4.83 -17.22
C ALA A 128 -6.99 6.24 -17.82
N ARG A 129 -7.18 7.29 -17.02
CA ARG A 129 -6.97 8.70 -17.41
C ARG A 129 -5.64 9.27 -16.91
N GLY A 130 -4.68 8.42 -16.56
CA GLY A 130 -3.30 8.83 -16.31
C GLY A 130 -3.00 9.28 -14.87
N SER A 131 -3.79 8.88 -13.86
CA SER A 131 -3.52 9.31 -12.48
C SER A 131 -2.20 8.81 -11.88
N ALA A 132 -1.47 7.93 -12.57
CA ALA A 132 -0.10 7.56 -12.22
C ALA A 132 0.86 8.75 -12.41
N ALA A 133 0.71 9.48 -13.53
CA ALA A 133 1.49 10.69 -13.80
C ALA A 133 1.09 11.82 -12.84
N THR A 134 -0.20 11.91 -12.47
CA THR A 134 -0.70 12.83 -11.44
C THR A 134 0.00 12.59 -10.11
N SER A 135 0.04 11.34 -9.62
CA SER A 135 0.70 11.00 -8.36
C SER A 135 2.19 11.33 -8.40
N ALA A 136 2.90 10.89 -9.44
CA ALA A 136 4.33 11.14 -9.57
C ALA A 136 4.64 12.65 -9.60
N ALA A 137 3.81 13.45 -10.29
CA ALA A 137 3.98 14.90 -10.34
C ALA A 137 3.73 15.60 -8.99
N ILE A 138 2.84 15.08 -8.16
CA ILE A 138 2.65 15.56 -6.77
C ILE A 138 3.90 15.24 -5.96
N ASP A 139 4.35 13.98 -5.96
CA ASP A 139 5.51 13.51 -5.18
C ASP A 139 6.80 14.26 -5.57
N ASP A 140 6.99 14.52 -6.86
CA ASP A 140 8.13 15.29 -7.38
C ASP A 140 8.07 16.75 -6.95
N ALA A 141 6.90 17.37 -7.02
CA ALA A 141 6.73 18.78 -6.67
C ALA A 141 6.86 19.01 -5.16
N LEU A 142 6.35 18.11 -4.32
CA LEU A 142 6.51 18.19 -2.85
C LEU A 142 7.99 18.18 -2.48
N ARG A 143 8.75 17.21 -3.03
CA ARG A 143 10.20 17.12 -2.84
C ARG A 143 10.92 18.37 -3.33
N ALA A 144 10.55 18.91 -4.50
CA ALA A 144 11.16 20.11 -5.04
C ALA A 144 10.93 21.37 -4.19
N HIS A 145 9.85 21.40 -3.40
CA HIS A 145 9.52 22.51 -2.49
C HIS A 145 9.91 22.24 -1.04
N GLY A 146 10.57 21.12 -0.76
CA GLY A 146 10.99 20.74 0.58
C GLY A 146 9.84 20.41 1.53
N LEU A 147 8.66 20.06 1.00
CA LEU A 147 7.50 19.65 1.79
C LEU A 147 7.61 18.16 2.12
N GLY A 148 7.70 17.85 3.41
CA GLY A 148 7.81 16.49 3.93
C GLY A 148 6.52 15.99 4.57
N ASP A 149 6.63 14.86 5.29
CA ASP A 149 5.51 14.24 5.99
C ASP A 149 4.97 15.11 7.15
N ASP A 150 5.77 16.05 7.65
CA ASP A 150 5.39 17.10 8.61
C ASP A 150 4.71 18.32 7.95
N ASP A 151 4.47 18.28 6.64
CA ASP A 151 3.78 19.35 5.92
C ASP A 151 2.55 18.80 5.20
N VAL A 152 2.74 17.72 4.44
CA VAL A 152 1.72 17.14 3.56
C VAL A 152 1.79 15.62 3.61
N LEU A 153 0.72 14.99 4.07
CA LEU A 153 0.53 13.55 3.92
C LEU A 153 -0.14 13.24 2.59
N VAL A 154 0.41 12.29 1.83
CA VAL A 154 -0.17 11.84 0.56
C VAL A 154 -0.62 10.39 0.68
N ALA A 155 -1.89 10.13 0.37
CA ALA A 155 -2.44 8.78 0.28
C ALA A 155 -2.98 8.51 -1.12
N GLN A 156 -2.53 7.41 -1.72
CA GLN A 156 -3.19 6.85 -2.89
C GLN A 156 -4.42 6.05 -2.45
N THR A 157 -5.55 6.30 -3.11
CA THR A 157 -6.83 5.69 -2.72
C THR A 157 -7.45 4.89 -3.86
N GLY A 158 -8.46 4.07 -3.52
CA GLY A 158 -9.45 3.59 -4.47
C GLY A 158 -10.29 4.73 -5.07
N CYS A 159 -11.44 4.38 -5.63
CA CYS A 159 -12.35 5.36 -6.24
C CYS A 159 -12.88 6.36 -5.20
N LEU A 160 -12.66 7.67 -5.44
CA LEU A 160 -13.16 8.75 -4.59
C LEU A 160 -14.49 9.36 -5.07
N TYR A 161 -14.93 9.09 -6.31
CA TYR A 161 -15.95 9.88 -7.02
C TYR A 161 -15.56 11.38 -7.14
N PRO A 162 -16.30 12.20 -7.91
CA PRO A 162 -17.11 11.85 -9.07
C PRO A 162 -16.22 11.44 -10.26
N CYS A 163 -16.44 10.25 -10.79
CA CYS A 163 -15.51 9.64 -11.75
C CYS A 163 -15.46 10.29 -13.13
N ASN A 164 -16.49 11.06 -13.51
CA ASN A 164 -16.53 11.77 -14.79
C ASN A 164 -15.45 12.86 -14.87
N HIS A 165 -14.96 13.31 -13.72
CA HIS A 165 -13.91 14.30 -13.57
C HIS A 165 -12.53 13.69 -13.35
N ALA A 166 -12.35 12.40 -13.63
CA ALA A 166 -11.06 11.73 -13.49
C ALA A 166 -9.94 12.39 -14.35
N PRO A 167 -8.68 12.47 -13.85
CA PRO A 167 -8.23 12.12 -12.50
C PRO A 167 -8.75 13.06 -11.39
N VAL A 168 -9.08 12.48 -10.23
CA VAL A 168 -9.55 13.23 -9.05
C VAL A 168 -8.49 13.25 -7.95
N VAL A 169 -8.28 14.43 -7.35
CA VAL A 169 -7.43 14.66 -6.17
C VAL A 169 -8.23 15.44 -5.13
N VAL A 170 -8.14 15.07 -3.86
CA VAL A 170 -8.82 15.76 -2.76
C VAL A 170 -7.79 16.27 -1.76
N VAL A 171 -7.97 17.49 -1.27
CA VAL A 171 -7.11 18.11 -0.26
C VAL A 171 -7.94 18.43 0.98
N HIS A 172 -7.54 17.86 2.11
CA HIS A 172 -8.04 18.16 3.45
C HIS A 172 -7.01 18.95 4.24
N PRO A 173 -7.40 19.79 5.22
CA PRO A 173 -8.77 19.98 5.73
C PRO A 173 -9.66 20.88 4.86
N ASP A 174 -9.12 21.52 3.84
CA ASP A 174 -9.79 22.51 2.97
C ASP A 174 -11.01 22.02 2.19
N ASP A 175 -11.28 20.71 2.25
CA ASP A 175 -12.38 20.04 1.56
C ASP A 175 -12.46 20.43 0.07
N THR A 176 -11.29 20.50 -0.55
CA THR A 176 -11.11 20.94 -1.93
C THR A 176 -10.94 19.74 -2.83
N TRP A 177 -11.80 19.65 -3.83
CA TRP A 177 -11.82 18.57 -4.81
C TRP A 177 -11.35 19.10 -6.15
N TYR A 178 -10.35 18.46 -6.73
CA TYR A 178 -9.82 18.77 -8.04
C TYR A 178 -10.18 17.67 -9.02
N GLY A 179 -10.61 18.06 -10.22
CA GLY A 179 -10.89 17.15 -11.33
C GLY A 179 -10.06 17.48 -12.56
N GLY A 180 -9.91 16.49 -13.45
CA GLY A 180 -9.10 16.62 -14.66
C GLY A 180 -7.63 16.87 -14.34
N VAL A 181 -7.14 16.34 -13.22
CA VAL A 181 -5.80 16.66 -12.70
C VAL A 181 -4.74 15.91 -13.51
N ASP A 182 -4.20 16.58 -14.53
CA ASP A 182 -2.99 16.13 -15.21
C ASP A 182 -1.71 16.47 -14.42
N ALA A 183 -0.55 16.12 -14.95
CA ALA A 183 0.74 16.37 -14.29
C ALA A 183 1.06 17.87 -14.11
N ALA A 184 0.56 18.75 -14.99
CA ALA A 184 0.79 20.19 -14.85
C ALA A 184 -0.10 20.78 -13.76
N CYS A 185 -1.37 20.40 -13.73
CA CYS A 185 -2.32 20.72 -12.66
C CYS A 185 -1.82 20.22 -11.31
N ALA A 186 -1.32 18.97 -11.24
CA ALA A 186 -0.73 18.39 -10.03
C ALA A 186 0.40 19.26 -9.45
N ARG A 187 1.33 19.72 -10.28
CA ARG A 187 2.41 20.63 -9.85
C ARG A 187 1.86 21.95 -9.31
N ARG A 188 0.85 22.52 -9.98
CA ARG A 188 0.19 23.74 -9.53
C ARG A 188 -0.53 23.58 -8.20
N ILE A 189 -1.17 22.42 -7.96
CA ILE A 189 -1.78 22.11 -6.66
C ILE A 189 -0.71 22.19 -5.56
N VAL A 190 0.46 21.58 -5.77
CA VAL A 190 1.53 21.65 -4.77
C VAL A 190 2.03 23.08 -4.54
N VAL A 191 2.32 23.82 -5.61
CA VAL A 191 2.91 25.17 -5.53
C VAL A 191 1.93 26.20 -4.97
N GLU A 192 0.74 26.30 -5.57
CA GLU A 192 -0.21 27.37 -5.27
C GLU A 192 -1.05 27.01 -4.04
N HIS A 193 -1.51 25.76 -3.93
CA HIS A 193 -2.41 25.36 -2.85
C HIS A 193 -1.65 24.86 -1.62
N LEU A 194 -0.82 23.82 -1.75
CA LEU A 194 -0.22 23.20 -0.57
C LEU A 194 0.88 24.07 0.06
N ALA A 195 1.77 24.63 -0.75
CA ALA A 195 2.82 25.54 -0.29
C ALA A 195 2.30 26.99 -0.12
N GLY A 196 1.45 27.45 -1.04
CA GLY A 196 0.97 28.83 -1.10
C GLY A 196 -0.32 29.11 -0.33
N GLY A 197 -1.05 28.09 0.11
CA GLY A 197 -2.33 28.24 0.82
C GLY A 197 -3.51 28.70 -0.05
N VAL A 198 -3.38 28.70 -1.39
CA VAL A 198 -4.40 29.22 -2.31
C VAL A 198 -4.92 28.13 -3.26
N PRO A 199 -6.16 27.65 -3.09
CA PRO A 199 -6.76 26.65 -3.98
C PRO A 199 -6.88 27.08 -5.45
N LEU A 200 -6.76 26.13 -6.37
CA LEU A 200 -6.92 26.38 -7.81
C LEU A 200 -8.41 26.49 -8.19
N VAL A 201 -8.95 27.71 -8.21
CA VAL A 201 -10.39 27.95 -8.48
C VAL A 201 -10.86 27.34 -9.80
N GLY A 202 -10.07 27.41 -10.87
CA GLY A 202 -10.45 26.91 -12.21
C GLY A 202 -10.49 25.39 -12.36
N GLN A 203 -9.88 24.65 -11.43
CA GLN A 203 -9.83 23.18 -11.44
C GLN A 203 -10.63 22.56 -10.29
N ARG A 204 -11.12 23.39 -9.37
CA ARG A 204 -11.96 22.98 -8.26
C ARG A 204 -13.31 22.50 -8.78
N LEU A 205 -13.69 21.30 -8.39
CA LEU A 205 -15.02 20.77 -8.64
C LEU A 205 -16.04 21.49 -7.74
N PRO A 206 -17.19 21.87 -8.30
CA PRO A 206 -18.26 22.43 -7.49
C PRO A 206 -18.76 21.37 -6.50
N ARG A 207 -19.19 21.83 -5.33
CA ARG A 207 -19.98 21.01 -4.41
C ARG A 207 -21.36 21.64 -4.39
N ASP A 208 -22.31 21.00 -5.06
CA ASP A 208 -23.71 21.39 -4.91
C ASP A 208 -24.15 20.95 -3.51
N GLY A 209 -24.63 21.92 -2.71
CA GLY A 209 -25.12 21.70 -1.35
C GLY A 209 -26.51 21.10 -1.30
#